data_AF-A0A3D4DFQ2-F1
#
_entry.id   AF-A0A3D4DFQ2-F1
#
_cell.length_a   1.000
_cell.length_b   1.000
_cell.length_c   1.000
_cell.angle_alpha   90.00
_cell.angle_beta   90.00
_cell.angle_gamma   90.00
#
_symmetry.space_group_name_H-M   'P 1'
#
loop_
_entity.id
_entity.type
_entity.pdbx_description
1 polymer ?
#
loop_
_entity_poly.entity_id
_entity_poly.type
_entity_poly.pdbx_seq_one_letter_code
_entity_poly.pdbx_strand_id
1 'polypeptide(L)'
;MGLIKAAVSAIGSTLHDQWKEAIRCEEMGNDILMMKKTTKNGVISNGSTIIVGQGQCAIIYDNGKVIDATAEEGYYKFDTSSTPSMFEGEFKGMFKEMWERFTYNGASSKQQAVFFFNIKEIINNKFGTPTPVMYDDWSHAIPNQMTGELLPLAVNIKCFGNYTFKLTNPATFMSEIAGMSEVYKKDQLLEQMRSEVMDSFEKVLNELGYVNKIPVRALPSQKAKIKEIMAQDNFDNRIKGRGISIEGFNIESVTLDDASQEKINNYELSSNAYMQQGTMVGAYAQSMKDAANNANGATTGFMGIGMANMASGGVMGGATTAPWQNTSNSSVNNNSSTSDMWECPNCKKQVKGNFCPDCGQKKPEKVFCSNCGKKVENGAKFCPNCGNKLN
;
A
#
# COMPACT_ATOMS: atom_id res chain seq x y z
N MET A 1 20.66 -19.47 84.19
CA MET A 1 20.87 -18.95 82.81
C MET A 1 19.98 -19.73 81.85
N GLY A 2 18.81 -19.25 81.44
CA GLY A 2 17.99 -20.10 80.54
C GLY A 2 16.65 -19.61 79.98
N LEU A 3 16.23 -18.35 80.19
CA LEU A 3 14.94 -17.86 79.63
C LEU A 3 15.01 -16.54 78.86
N ILE A 4 16.16 -15.84 78.88
CA ILE A 4 16.30 -14.53 78.21
C ILE A 4 16.88 -14.65 76.78
N LYS A 5 17.40 -15.83 76.40
CA LYS A 5 17.98 -16.05 75.05
C LYS A 5 16.98 -16.42 73.95
N ALA A 6 15.72 -16.72 74.27
CA ALA A 6 14.72 -17.10 73.28
C ALA A 6 13.89 -15.91 72.74
N ALA A 7 13.89 -14.76 73.43
CA ALA A 7 13.12 -13.58 73.00
C ALA A 7 13.88 -12.68 72.01
N VAL A 8 15.20 -12.80 71.94
CA VAL A 8 16.04 -11.95 71.06
C VAL A 8 16.16 -12.55 69.65
N SER A 9 15.96 -13.85 69.49
CA SER A 9 15.95 -14.52 68.17
C SER A 9 14.64 -14.41 67.40
N ALA A 10 13.53 -14.02 68.06
CA ALA A 10 12.23 -13.83 67.39
C ALA A 10 12.01 -12.40 66.86
N ILE A 11 12.73 -11.41 67.41
CA ILE A 11 12.63 -10.00 66.98
C ILE A 11 13.54 -9.72 65.78
N GLY A 12 14.62 -10.49 65.60
CA GLY A 12 15.52 -10.37 64.45
C GLY A 12 14.96 -10.95 63.13
N SER A 13 14.05 -11.92 63.20
CA SER A 13 13.47 -12.56 62.00
C SER A 13 12.20 -11.89 61.47
N THR A 14 11.56 -11.00 62.22
CA THR A 14 10.36 -10.26 61.74
C THR A 14 10.71 -8.88 61.16
N LEU A 15 11.91 -8.37 61.43
CA LEU A 15 12.41 -7.11 60.85
C LEU A 15 13.12 -7.33 59.50
N HIS A 16 13.51 -8.57 59.17
CA HIS A 16 14.17 -8.87 57.91
C HIS A 16 13.20 -9.05 56.72
N ASP A 17 11.91 -9.26 56.99
CA ASP A 17 10.82 -9.36 55.99
C ASP A 17 10.11 -8.01 55.72
N GLN A 18 10.51 -6.93 56.41
CA GLN A 18 9.97 -5.58 56.17
C GLN A 18 10.81 -4.73 55.22
N TRP A 19 11.70 -5.34 54.44
CA TRP A 19 12.21 -4.69 53.24
C TRP A 19 11.10 -4.72 52.19
N LYS A 20 10.14 -3.81 52.37
CA LYS A 20 9.06 -3.38 51.47
C LYS A 20 9.34 -3.82 50.04
N GLU A 21 8.61 -4.83 49.58
CA GLU A 21 8.79 -5.41 48.25
C GLU A 21 8.73 -4.30 47.20
N ALA A 22 9.85 -4.06 46.52
CA ALA A 22 9.92 -3.10 45.44
C ALA A 22 9.26 -3.72 44.20
N ILE A 23 8.06 -3.25 43.84
CA ILE A 23 7.34 -3.72 42.67
C ILE A 23 7.89 -2.97 41.45
N ARG A 24 8.53 -3.69 40.55
CA ARG A 24 9.06 -3.15 39.29
C ARG A 24 8.58 -3.99 38.11
N CYS A 25 8.40 -3.33 36.98
CA CYS A 25 8.26 -4.00 35.69
C CYS A 25 9.62 -4.05 35.01
N GLU A 26 9.96 -5.19 34.41
CA GLU A 26 11.10 -5.27 33.49
C GLU A 26 10.79 -4.53 32.19
N GLU A 27 11.76 -4.43 31.30
CA GLU A 27 11.58 -3.72 30.04
C GLU A 27 10.47 -4.37 29.20
N MET A 28 9.42 -3.60 28.90
CA MET A 28 8.24 -4.06 28.15
C MET A 28 8.50 -4.13 26.63
N GLY A 29 9.60 -3.56 26.17
CA GLY A 29 9.96 -3.50 24.75
C GLY A 29 8.88 -2.82 23.89
N ASN A 30 8.76 -3.27 22.64
CA ASN A 30 7.77 -2.78 21.67
C ASN A 30 6.53 -3.69 21.57
N ASP A 31 6.50 -4.82 22.29
CA ASP A 31 5.49 -5.86 22.10
C ASP A 31 4.53 -5.99 23.28
N ILE A 32 4.93 -5.56 24.48
CA ILE A 32 4.07 -5.59 25.67
C ILE A 32 3.48 -4.19 25.88
N LEU A 33 2.16 -4.13 25.93
CA LEU A 33 1.41 -2.88 26.14
C LEU A 33 0.95 -2.74 27.59
N MET A 34 0.58 -3.86 28.23
CA MET A 34 0.18 -3.91 29.63
C MET A 34 0.78 -5.14 30.32
N MET A 35 1.21 -4.98 31.56
CA MET A 35 1.64 -6.09 32.42
C MET A 35 1.15 -5.89 33.85
N LYS A 36 0.44 -6.89 34.37
CA LYS A 36 0.03 -6.98 35.77
C LYS A 36 1.16 -7.55 36.61
N LYS A 37 1.45 -6.89 37.72
CA LYS A 37 2.34 -7.39 38.78
C LYS A 37 1.59 -7.35 40.10
N THR A 38 1.63 -8.45 40.83
CA THR A 38 1.11 -8.54 42.19
C THR A 38 2.15 -9.24 43.07
N THR A 39 2.05 -9.02 44.37
CA THR A 39 2.87 -9.70 45.37
C THR A 39 2.36 -11.13 45.58
N LYS A 40 3.17 -12.00 46.19
CA LYS A 40 2.81 -13.42 46.42
C LYS A 40 1.50 -13.59 47.21
N ASN A 41 1.17 -12.61 48.04
CA ASN A 41 -0.01 -12.61 48.89
C ASN A 41 -1.21 -11.87 48.26
N GLY A 42 -1.06 -11.32 47.05
CA GLY A 42 -2.11 -10.57 46.36
C GLY A 42 -2.46 -9.22 47.01
N VAL A 43 -1.66 -8.75 47.97
CA VAL A 43 -1.89 -7.52 48.74
C VAL A 43 -0.62 -6.67 48.70
N ILE A 44 -0.76 -5.39 48.35
CA ILE A 44 0.34 -4.43 48.33
C ILE A 44 0.29 -3.67 49.66
N SER A 45 1.25 -3.95 50.55
CA SER A 45 1.28 -3.31 51.87
C SER A 45 1.49 -1.80 51.77
N ASN A 46 0.87 -1.03 52.67
CA ASN A 46 1.09 0.41 52.77
C ASN A 46 2.59 0.70 53.00
N GLY A 47 3.14 1.62 52.22
CA GLY A 47 4.55 1.97 52.21
C GLY A 47 5.43 1.14 51.30
N SER A 48 4.85 0.24 50.48
CA SER A 48 5.57 -0.45 49.39
C SER A 48 6.06 0.54 48.34
N THR A 49 7.21 0.27 47.75
CA THR A 49 7.80 1.12 46.73
C THR A 49 7.51 0.54 45.34
N ILE A 50 6.88 1.32 44.48
CA ILE A 50 6.68 1.01 43.07
C ILE A 50 7.74 1.76 42.28
N ILE A 51 8.47 1.04 41.44
CA ILE A 51 9.51 1.62 40.60
C ILE A 51 8.94 1.72 39.19
N VAL A 52 8.79 2.94 38.70
CA VAL A 52 8.31 3.22 37.34
C VAL A 52 9.49 3.60 36.47
N GLY A 53 9.75 2.81 35.43
CA GLY A 53 10.79 3.10 34.45
C GLY A 53 10.38 4.18 33.45
N GLN A 54 11.35 4.67 32.67
CA GLN A 54 11.07 5.68 31.65
C GLN A 54 10.10 5.17 30.60
N GLY A 55 9.10 6.00 30.26
CA GLY A 55 8.05 5.64 29.33
C GLY A 55 7.13 4.51 29.83
N GLN A 56 7.05 4.29 31.14
CA GLN A 56 6.07 3.42 31.77
C GLN A 56 5.08 4.26 32.60
N CYS A 57 3.86 3.76 32.74
CA CYS A 57 2.88 4.28 33.69
C CYS A 57 2.40 3.13 34.56
N ALA A 58 2.34 3.33 35.87
CA ALA A 58 1.84 2.35 36.82
C ALA A 58 0.46 2.78 37.33
N ILE A 59 -0.52 1.88 37.24
CA ILE A 59 -1.85 2.03 37.82
C ILE A 59 -1.99 1.01 38.95
N ILE A 60 -2.34 1.51 40.14
CA ILE A 60 -2.61 0.69 41.31
C ILE A 60 -4.11 0.39 41.36
N TYR A 61 -4.43 -0.89 41.34
CA TYR A 61 -5.79 -1.39 41.35
C TYR A 61 -6.08 -2.15 42.64
N ASP A 62 -7.29 -1.97 43.18
CA ASP A 62 -7.82 -2.68 44.33
C ASP A 62 -9.31 -2.97 44.12
N ASN A 63 -9.69 -4.25 44.14
CA ASN A 63 -11.08 -4.69 44.29
C ASN A 63 -12.10 -4.01 43.36
N GLY A 64 -11.79 -3.89 42.07
CA GLY A 64 -12.71 -3.24 41.14
C GLY A 64 -12.32 -1.82 40.77
N LYS A 65 -11.38 -1.20 41.49
CA LYS A 65 -11.15 0.25 41.45
C LYS A 65 -9.69 0.59 41.22
N VAL A 66 -9.46 1.63 40.43
CA VAL A 66 -8.18 2.31 40.37
C VAL A 66 -8.06 3.17 41.63
N ILE A 67 -7.13 2.83 42.53
CA ILE A 67 -6.86 3.62 43.73
C ILE A 67 -5.95 4.80 43.39
N ASP A 68 -4.96 4.55 42.53
CA ASP A 68 -3.88 5.49 42.31
C ASP A 68 -3.20 5.21 40.97
N ALA A 69 -2.54 6.20 40.40
CA ALA A 69 -1.74 6.03 39.19
C ALA A 69 -0.58 7.02 39.18
N THR A 70 0.58 6.57 38.70
CA THR A 70 1.75 7.42 38.53
C THR A 70 2.38 7.16 37.16
N ALA A 71 2.64 8.25 36.44
CA ALA A 71 3.45 8.26 35.22
C ALA A 71 4.82 8.92 35.46
N GLU A 72 5.11 9.32 36.70
CA GLU A 72 6.39 9.93 37.06
C GLU A 72 7.47 8.86 37.17
N GLU A 73 8.61 9.12 36.53
CA GLU A 73 9.74 8.21 36.54
C GLU A 73 10.38 8.18 37.93
N GLY A 74 10.68 6.98 38.42
CA GLY A 74 11.41 6.79 39.68
C GLY A 74 10.63 6.02 40.74
N TYR A 75 10.89 6.37 42.00
CA TYR A 75 10.41 5.64 43.17
C TYR A 75 9.12 6.25 43.69
N TYR A 76 8.01 5.55 43.50
CA TYR A 76 6.73 5.91 44.07
C TYR A 76 6.47 5.11 45.34
N LYS A 77 6.16 5.80 46.45
CA LYS A 77 5.80 5.13 47.70
C LYS A 77 4.28 5.08 47.81
N PHE A 78 3.72 3.89 47.81
CA PHE A 78 2.29 3.70 47.96
C PHE A 78 1.86 4.11 49.38
N ASP A 79 1.00 5.12 49.50
CA ASP A 79 0.40 5.53 50.77
C ASP A 79 -1.12 5.51 50.67
N THR A 80 -1.75 4.67 51.49
CA THR A 80 -3.22 4.51 51.52
C THR A 80 -3.92 5.64 52.27
N SER A 81 -3.17 6.48 52.99
CA SER A 81 -3.69 7.57 53.82
C SER A 81 -3.70 8.92 53.11
N SER A 82 -2.91 9.09 52.05
CA SER A 82 -2.99 10.26 51.19
C SER A 82 -4.16 10.08 50.22
N THR A 83 -5.17 10.93 50.34
CA THR A 83 -5.97 11.39 49.19
C THR A 83 -5.05 11.57 47.97
N PRO A 84 -5.48 11.21 46.74
CA PRO A 84 -4.59 11.04 45.59
C PRO A 84 -3.84 12.35 45.31
N SER A 85 -2.62 12.38 45.81
CA SER A 85 -1.76 13.56 45.84
C SER A 85 -0.55 13.14 45.07
N MET A 86 -0.63 13.14 43.74
CA MET A 86 0.46 13.32 42.75
C MET A 86 -0.10 13.21 41.33
N PHE A 87 -1.22 13.91 41.08
CA PHE A 87 -1.67 14.22 39.72
C PHE A 87 -1.24 15.65 39.38
N GLU A 88 0.06 15.89 39.19
CA GLU A 88 0.55 17.15 38.61
C GLU A 88 0.91 16.91 37.14
N GLY A 89 0.05 17.37 36.22
CA GLY A 89 0.26 17.27 34.77
C GLY A 89 -1.02 16.97 33.96
N GLU A 90 -0.85 16.77 32.64
CA GLU A 90 -1.93 16.49 31.66
C GLU A 90 -2.84 15.30 32.03
N PHE A 91 -2.38 14.41 32.90
CA PHE A 91 -3.11 13.21 33.34
C PHE A 91 -4.13 13.46 34.47
N LYS A 92 -4.15 14.64 35.10
CA LYS A 92 -5.07 14.96 36.22
C LYS A 92 -6.55 14.95 35.82
N GLY A 93 -6.87 15.43 34.61
CA GLY A 93 -8.24 15.39 34.08
C GLY A 93 -8.68 13.97 33.73
N MET A 94 -7.74 13.17 33.21
CA MET A 94 -7.96 11.81 32.70
C MET A 94 -8.42 10.83 33.78
N PHE A 95 -7.86 10.90 34.98
CA PHE A 95 -8.19 9.98 36.08
C PHE A 95 -9.37 10.44 36.95
N LYS A 96 -9.76 11.73 36.87
CA LYS A 96 -10.87 12.29 37.64
C LYS A 96 -12.22 11.72 37.21
N GLU A 97 -12.43 11.49 35.91
CA GLU A 97 -13.68 10.96 35.36
C GLU A 97 -13.93 9.49 35.72
N MET A 98 -12.86 8.70 35.94
CA MET A 98 -12.97 7.32 36.40
C MET A 98 -13.25 7.22 37.91
N TRP A 99 -12.71 8.15 38.69
CA TRP A 99 -12.92 8.20 40.14
C TRP A 99 -14.41 8.37 40.52
N GLU A 100 -15.13 9.19 39.76
CA GLU A 100 -16.55 9.48 40.03
C GLU A 100 -17.50 8.32 39.70
N ARG A 101 -17.06 7.31 38.92
CA ARG A 101 -17.93 6.22 38.45
C ARG A 101 -17.91 4.93 39.28
N PHE A 102 -17.05 4.81 40.30
CA PHE A 102 -16.84 3.54 41.03
C PHE A 102 -16.85 3.67 42.56
N THR A 103 -17.75 4.46 43.15
CA THR A 103 -17.92 4.58 44.61
C THR A 103 -19.02 3.65 45.17
N TYR A 104 -18.90 2.33 44.97
CA TYR A 104 -19.69 1.35 45.75
C TYR A 104 -18.89 0.77 46.93
N ASN A 105 -19.50 0.78 48.10
CA ASN A 105 -18.91 0.43 49.39
C ASN A 105 -19.21 -1.04 49.71
N GLY A 106 -18.19 -1.91 49.75
CA GLY A 106 -18.36 -3.32 50.08
C GLY A 106 -17.05 -4.10 49.98
N ALA A 107 -16.36 -4.26 51.10
CA ALA A 107 -15.11 -5.02 51.19
C ALA A 107 -15.38 -6.54 51.25
N SER A 108 -14.70 -7.32 50.42
CA SER A 108 -14.30 -8.69 50.77
C SER A 108 -13.16 -9.16 49.87
N SER A 109 -12.04 -9.53 50.49
CA SER A 109 -10.70 -9.82 49.92
C SER A 109 -10.02 -8.63 49.23
N LYS A 110 -8.94 -8.05 49.79
CA LYS A 110 -8.13 -7.03 49.11
C LYS A 110 -7.25 -7.72 48.08
N GLN A 111 -7.67 -7.80 46.82
CA GLN A 111 -6.78 -8.19 45.73
C GLN A 111 -6.25 -6.93 45.07
N GLN A 112 -5.00 -6.62 45.40
CA GLN A 112 -4.28 -5.46 44.89
C GLN A 112 -3.26 -5.88 43.84
N ALA A 113 -3.20 -5.11 42.76
CA ALA A 113 -2.23 -5.32 41.69
C ALA A 113 -1.77 -3.98 41.13
N VAL A 114 -0.52 -3.95 40.66
CA VAL A 114 0.01 -2.84 39.87
C VAL A 114 -0.03 -3.26 38.41
N PHE A 115 -0.70 -2.47 37.59
CA PHE A 115 -0.70 -2.60 36.14
C PHE A 115 0.28 -1.60 35.56
N PHE A 116 1.31 -2.10 34.89
CA PHE A 116 2.26 -1.28 34.16
C PHE A 116 1.83 -1.17 32.70
N PHE A 117 1.80 0.04 32.18
CA PHE A 117 1.45 0.36 30.80
C PHE A 117 2.64 0.98 30.08
N ASN A 118 2.76 0.65 28.80
CA ASN A 118 3.80 1.20 27.93
C ASN A 118 3.31 2.50 27.29
N ILE A 119 3.78 3.64 27.81
CA ILE A 119 3.44 4.95 27.26
C ILE A 119 4.47 5.41 26.21
N LYS A 120 5.42 4.56 25.81
CA LYS A 120 6.31 4.84 24.67
C LYS A 120 5.53 4.75 23.37
N GLU A 121 6.07 5.41 22.34
CA GLU A 121 5.57 5.25 20.98
C GLU A 121 5.90 3.85 20.48
N ILE A 122 4.87 3.10 20.09
CA ILE A 122 4.95 1.75 19.55
C ILE A 122 5.16 1.86 18.05
N ILE A 123 6.33 1.38 17.60
CA ILE A 123 6.78 1.55 16.22
C ILE A 123 6.59 0.27 15.39
N ASN A 124 6.72 0.41 14.07
CA ASN A 124 6.72 -0.68 13.08
C ASN A 124 5.39 -1.45 12.98
N ASN A 125 4.26 -0.77 13.11
CA ASN A 125 2.95 -1.37 12.87
C ASN A 125 2.59 -1.23 11.40
N LYS A 126 2.45 -2.35 10.70
CA LYS A 126 2.18 -2.34 9.26
C LYS A 126 0.68 -2.25 8.99
N PHE A 127 0.31 -1.51 7.96
CA PHE A 127 -1.04 -1.48 7.44
C PHE A 127 -1.00 -1.71 5.92
N GLY A 128 -2.06 -2.31 5.38
CA GLY A 128 -2.25 -2.38 3.94
C GLY A 128 -3.71 -2.66 3.58
N THR A 129 -4.18 -2.01 2.51
CA THR A 129 -5.55 -2.18 2.02
C THR A 129 -5.67 -3.55 1.34
N PRO A 130 -6.48 -4.49 1.89
CA PRO A 130 -6.59 -5.83 1.31
C PRO A 130 -7.30 -5.80 -0.05
N THR A 131 -8.31 -4.95 -0.17
CA THR A 131 -9.02 -4.65 -1.41
C THR A 131 -8.57 -3.29 -1.95
N PRO A 132 -8.48 -3.12 -3.29
CA PRO A 132 -8.28 -1.81 -3.88
C PRO A 132 -9.36 -0.83 -3.43
N VAL A 133 -8.95 0.38 -3.05
CA VAL A 133 -9.83 1.48 -2.67
C VAL A 133 -9.92 2.45 -3.84
N MET A 134 -11.12 2.95 -4.14
CA MET A 134 -11.31 3.95 -5.19
C MET A 134 -10.66 5.27 -4.78
N TYR A 135 -10.00 5.92 -5.72
CA TYR A 135 -9.31 7.19 -5.55
C TYR A 135 -9.51 8.07 -6.78
N ASP A 136 -9.77 9.35 -6.53
CA ASP A 136 -9.96 10.35 -7.58
C ASP A 136 -8.61 10.94 -8.01
N ASP A 137 -8.10 10.51 -9.18
CA ASP A 137 -6.86 11.03 -9.72
C ASP A 137 -7.10 12.26 -10.61
N TRP A 138 -6.75 13.42 -10.07
CA TRP A 138 -6.83 14.69 -10.79
C TRP A 138 -5.68 14.93 -11.77
N SER A 139 -4.62 14.11 -11.75
CA SER A 139 -3.53 14.24 -12.73
C SER A 139 -3.94 13.80 -14.14
N HIS A 140 -5.00 13.01 -14.26
CA HIS A 140 -5.59 12.56 -15.52
C HIS A 140 -7.05 13.02 -15.65
N ALA A 141 -7.32 14.29 -15.36
CA ALA A 141 -8.69 14.82 -15.39
C ALA A 141 -9.32 14.78 -16.80
N ILE A 142 -10.54 14.27 -16.88
CA ILE A 142 -11.30 14.11 -18.12
C ILE A 142 -12.30 15.27 -18.26
N PRO A 143 -12.33 15.98 -19.40
CA PRO A 143 -13.32 17.03 -19.63
C PRO A 143 -14.71 16.41 -19.90
N ASN A 144 -15.71 16.82 -19.12
CA ASN A 144 -17.10 16.49 -19.38
C ASN A 144 -17.62 17.36 -20.54
N GLN A 145 -17.92 16.72 -21.67
CA GLN A 145 -18.37 17.42 -22.89
C GLN A 145 -19.75 18.08 -22.74
N MET A 146 -20.57 17.64 -21.77
CA MET A 146 -21.92 18.19 -21.56
C MET A 146 -21.93 19.38 -20.61
N THR A 147 -21.08 19.37 -19.56
CA THR A 147 -21.06 20.43 -18.54
C THR A 147 -19.85 21.35 -18.64
N GLY A 148 -18.81 20.97 -19.39
CA GLY A 148 -17.54 21.70 -19.47
C GLY A 148 -16.65 21.54 -18.23
N GLU A 149 -17.09 20.78 -17.23
CA GLU A 149 -16.36 20.56 -15.98
C GLU A 149 -15.30 19.45 -16.13
N LEU A 150 -14.21 19.57 -15.37
CA LEU A 150 -13.17 18.55 -15.29
C LEU A 150 -13.55 17.52 -14.21
N LEU A 151 -13.67 16.26 -14.62
CA LEU A 151 -13.89 15.13 -13.73
C LEU A 151 -12.56 14.41 -13.46
N PRO A 152 -12.29 13.97 -12.22
CA PRO A 152 -11.12 13.15 -11.96
C PRO A 152 -11.24 11.79 -12.63
N LEU A 153 -10.09 11.16 -12.92
CA LEU A 153 -10.07 9.76 -13.32
C LEU A 153 -10.18 8.88 -12.08
N ALA A 154 -11.31 8.16 -11.95
CA ALA A 154 -11.48 7.20 -10.87
C ALA A 154 -10.60 5.97 -11.09
N VAL A 155 -9.62 5.80 -10.21
CA VAL A 155 -8.65 4.70 -10.19
C VAL A 155 -8.72 3.94 -8.87
N ASN A 156 -8.49 2.64 -8.90
CA ASN A 156 -8.41 1.84 -7.69
C ASN A 156 -6.96 1.65 -7.29
N ILE A 157 -6.66 1.96 -6.03
CA ILE A 157 -5.31 1.90 -5.48
C ILE A 157 -5.24 0.92 -4.31
N LYS A 158 -4.12 0.19 -4.24
CA LYS A 158 -3.70 -0.55 -3.05
C LYS A 158 -2.54 0.20 -2.40
N CYS A 159 -2.72 0.51 -1.11
CA CYS A 159 -1.74 1.25 -0.33
C CYS A 159 -1.14 0.32 0.72
N PHE A 160 0.18 0.43 0.91
CA PHE A 160 0.90 -0.24 1.98
C PHE A 160 1.75 0.78 2.73
N GLY A 161 1.86 0.60 4.04
CA GLY A 161 2.68 1.48 4.84
C GLY A 161 2.77 1.04 6.29
N ASN A 162 3.20 1.98 7.13
CA ASN A 162 3.33 1.80 8.56
C ASN A 162 2.77 2.98 9.35
N TYR A 163 2.36 2.68 10.58
CA TYR A 163 1.88 3.66 11.55
C TYR A 163 2.54 3.44 12.91
N THR A 164 2.57 4.50 13.69
CA THR A 164 3.05 4.52 15.06
C THR A 164 1.94 5.01 15.97
N PHE A 165 1.80 4.40 17.13
CA PHE A 165 0.76 4.75 18.08
C PHE A 165 1.31 4.80 19.50
N LYS A 166 0.65 5.55 20.37
CA LYS A 166 1.01 5.72 21.77
C LYS A 166 -0.21 5.51 22.65
N LEU A 167 -0.03 4.90 23.81
CA LEU A 167 -1.07 4.87 24.85
C LEU A 167 -1.14 6.25 25.52
N THR A 168 -2.22 6.97 25.24
CA THR A 168 -2.49 8.29 25.84
C THR A 168 -3.34 8.17 27.08
N ASN A 169 -4.31 7.25 27.10
CA ASN A 169 -5.12 6.96 28.28
C ASN A 169 -5.06 5.48 28.66
N PRO A 170 -4.06 5.08 29.47
CA PRO A 170 -3.92 3.73 30.00
C PRO A 170 -5.17 3.21 30.72
N ALA A 171 -5.93 4.09 31.33
CA ALA A 171 -7.07 3.71 32.16
C ALA A 171 -8.29 3.34 31.30
N THR A 172 -8.57 4.12 30.25
CA THR A 172 -9.55 3.74 29.20
C THR A 172 -9.11 2.50 28.44
N PHE A 173 -7.81 2.37 28.13
CA PHE A 173 -7.27 1.17 27.50
C PHE A 173 -7.51 -0.08 28.36
N MET A 174 -7.34 0.04 29.68
CA MET A 174 -7.62 -1.02 30.63
C MET A 174 -9.11 -1.40 30.67
N SER A 175 -10.02 -0.43 30.68
CA SER A 175 -11.46 -0.69 30.77
C SER A 175 -12.07 -1.24 29.48
N GLU A 176 -11.63 -0.73 28.32
CA GLU A 176 -12.25 -1.03 27.02
C GLU A 176 -11.56 -2.19 26.27
N ILE A 177 -10.26 -2.43 26.50
CA ILE A 177 -9.47 -3.40 25.74
C ILE A 177 -8.87 -4.48 26.62
N ALA A 178 -7.93 -4.10 27.49
CA ALA A 178 -7.02 -5.08 28.10
C ALA A 178 -7.66 -5.84 29.27
N GLY A 179 -8.67 -5.26 29.91
CA GLY A 179 -9.33 -5.81 31.08
C GLY A 179 -8.35 -6.08 32.22
N MET A 180 -8.48 -7.24 32.86
CA MET A 180 -7.63 -7.68 33.98
C MET A 180 -6.55 -8.69 33.57
N SER A 181 -6.21 -8.75 32.28
CA SER A 181 -5.23 -9.69 31.73
C SER A 181 -3.86 -9.53 32.40
N GLU A 182 -3.13 -10.63 32.58
CA GLU A 182 -1.79 -10.55 33.21
C GLU A 182 -0.75 -9.88 32.29
N VAL A 183 -0.81 -10.17 31.00
CA VAL A 183 0.03 -9.54 29.99
C VAL A 183 -0.84 -9.30 28.78
N TYR A 184 -0.85 -8.06 28.28
CA TYR A 184 -1.52 -7.70 27.05
C TYR A 184 -0.47 -7.34 26.00
N LYS A 185 -0.47 -8.10 24.89
CA LYS A 185 0.50 -7.96 23.82
C LYS A 185 -0.06 -7.12 22.68
N LYS A 186 0.86 -6.48 21.95
CA LYS A 186 0.57 -5.71 20.75
C LYS A 186 -0.20 -6.51 19.70
N ASP A 187 0.13 -7.78 19.48
CA ASP A 187 -0.50 -8.60 18.44
C ASP A 187 -2.02 -8.74 18.63
N GLN A 188 -2.49 -8.81 19.88
CA GLN A 188 -3.92 -8.87 20.22
C GLN A 188 -4.64 -7.56 19.89
N LEU A 189 -3.92 -6.43 19.96
CA LEU A 189 -4.45 -5.12 19.60
C LEU A 189 -4.47 -4.89 18.09
N LEU A 190 -3.43 -5.36 17.39
CA LEU A 190 -3.19 -5.02 15.99
C LEU A 190 -4.31 -5.51 15.06
N GLU A 191 -4.93 -6.65 15.33
CA GLU A 191 -6.03 -7.16 14.49
C GLU A 191 -7.22 -6.19 14.48
N GLN A 192 -7.64 -5.74 15.66
CA GLN A 192 -8.74 -4.77 15.80
C GLN A 192 -8.33 -3.40 15.27
N MET A 193 -7.13 -2.93 15.64
CA MET A 193 -6.62 -1.63 15.21
C MET A 193 -6.46 -1.54 13.70
N ARG A 194 -6.06 -2.62 13.02
CA ARG A 194 -5.91 -2.62 11.57
C ARG A 194 -7.21 -2.25 10.87
N SER A 195 -8.33 -2.80 11.32
CA SER A 195 -9.64 -2.50 10.72
C SER A 195 -10.05 -1.05 10.97
N GLU A 196 -9.88 -0.56 12.20
CA GLU A 196 -10.23 0.82 12.55
C GLU A 196 -9.32 1.85 11.84
N VAL A 197 -8.03 1.55 11.71
CA VAL A 197 -7.07 2.37 10.97
C VAL A 197 -7.41 2.39 9.47
N MET A 198 -7.89 1.28 8.88
CA MET A 198 -8.32 1.25 7.48
C MET A 198 -9.53 2.15 7.26
N ASP A 199 -10.56 2.03 8.10
CA ASP A 199 -11.77 2.85 8.00
C ASP A 199 -11.44 4.35 8.06
N SER A 200 -10.52 4.72 8.94
CA SER A 200 -10.02 6.10 9.05
C SER A 200 -9.17 6.49 7.84
N PHE A 201 -8.29 5.59 7.37
CA PHE A 201 -7.43 5.84 6.23
C PHE A 201 -8.22 6.04 4.92
N GLU A 202 -9.32 5.31 4.70
CA GLU A 202 -10.18 5.49 3.52
C GLU A 202 -10.80 6.89 3.47
N LYS A 203 -11.22 7.43 4.62
CA LYS A 203 -11.68 8.82 4.72
C LYS A 203 -10.55 9.80 4.37
N VAL A 204 -9.30 9.51 4.77
CA VAL A 204 -8.15 10.39 4.50
C VAL A 204 -7.86 10.36 2.99
N LEU A 205 -7.86 9.18 2.39
CA LEU A 205 -7.69 9.03 0.94
C LEU A 205 -8.73 9.81 0.15
N ASN A 206 -10.01 9.73 0.55
CA ASN A 206 -11.07 10.49 -0.09
C ASN A 206 -10.85 12.00 0.02
N GLU A 207 -10.39 12.50 1.17
CA GLU A 207 -10.10 13.91 1.35
C GLU A 207 -8.87 14.37 0.55
N LEU A 208 -7.83 13.52 0.48
CA LEU A 208 -6.64 13.78 -0.34
C LEU A 208 -6.97 13.82 -1.84
N GLY A 209 -7.82 12.91 -2.31
CA GLY A 209 -8.24 12.82 -3.71
C GLY A 209 -9.24 13.90 -4.10
N TYR A 210 -10.35 14.04 -3.36
CA TYR A 210 -11.46 14.90 -3.75
C TYR A 210 -11.22 16.38 -3.42
N VAL A 211 -10.79 16.68 -2.19
CA VAL A 211 -10.64 18.06 -1.70
C VAL A 211 -9.28 18.62 -2.08
N ASN A 212 -8.20 17.89 -1.74
CA ASN A 212 -6.84 18.37 -1.93
C ASN A 212 -6.29 18.08 -3.34
N LYS A 213 -6.99 17.26 -4.14
CA LYS A 213 -6.66 16.94 -5.53
C LYS A 213 -5.23 16.44 -5.72
N ILE A 214 -4.77 15.64 -4.78
CA ILE A 214 -3.40 15.12 -4.79
C ILE A 214 -3.30 13.99 -5.82
N PRO A 215 -2.31 14.00 -6.72
CA PRO A 215 -2.07 12.89 -7.63
C PRO A 215 -1.72 11.60 -6.89
N VAL A 216 -2.16 10.44 -7.40
CA VAL A 216 -1.85 9.12 -6.80
C VAL A 216 -0.35 8.93 -6.57
N ARG A 217 0.46 9.31 -7.55
CA ARG A 217 1.93 9.19 -7.50
C ARG A 217 2.56 10.05 -6.40
N ALA A 218 1.89 11.11 -5.97
CA ALA A 218 2.36 11.99 -4.92
C ALA A 218 1.95 11.53 -3.51
N LEU A 219 1.02 10.58 -3.35
CA LEU A 219 0.54 10.13 -2.04
C LEU A 219 1.67 9.75 -1.05
N PRO A 220 2.74 9.02 -1.44
CA PRO A 220 3.83 8.67 -0.50
C PRO A 220 4.58 9.89 0.07
N SER A 221 4.57 11.03 -0.62
CA SER A 221 5.25 12.26 -0.15
C SER A 221 4.38 13.15 0.74
N GLN A 222 3.09 12.86 0.88
CA GLN A 222 2.12 13.72 1.58
C GLN A 222 2.01 13.44 3.09
N LYS A 223 3.10 13.05 3.75
CA LYS A 223 3.08 12.68 5.19
C LYS A 223 2.56 13.79 6.09
N ALA A 224 2.97 15.03 5.84
CA ALA A 224 2.54 16.18 6.61
C ALA A 224 1.03 16.44 6.46
N LYS A 225 0.50 16.31 5.23
CA LYS A 225 -0.92 16.53 4.97
C LYS A 225 -1.79 15.41 5.52
N ILE A 226 -1.32 14.16 5.41
CA ILE A 226 -1.96 13.01 6.06
C ILE A 226 -2.04 13.25 7.57
N LYS A 227 -0.94 13.68 8.22
CA LYS A 227 -0.94 13.99 9.64
C LYS A 227 -1.90 15.12 10.00
N GLU A 228 -1.96 16.17 9.19
CA GLU A 228 -2.91 17.28 9.37
C GLU A 228 -4.37 16.80 9.30
N ILE A 229 -4.71 16.01 8.28
CA ILE A 229 -6.08 15.48 8.09
C ILE A 229 -6.44 14.51 9.22
N MET A 230 -5.53 13.61 9.60
CA MET A 230 -5.76 12.68 10.72
C MET A 230 -5.91 13.40 12.07
N ALA A 231 -5.27 14.56 12.22
CA ALA A 231 -5.43 15.41 13.40
C ALA A 231 -6.76 16.19 13.43
N GLN A 232 -7.42 16.37 12.28
CA GLN A 232 -8.75 16.98 12.20
C GLN A 232 -9.82 16.00 12.73
N ASP A 233 -10.85 16.54 13.39
CA ASP A 233 -11.86 15.75 14.11
C ASP A 233 -12.54 14.68 13.22
N ASN A 234 -12.82 13.52 13.83
CA ASN A 234 -13.52 12.31 13.30
C ASN A 234 -12.70 11.16 12.70
N PHE A 235 -11.37 11.24 12.63
CA PHE A 235 -10.56 10.11 12.18
C PHE A 235 -10.25 9.12 13.32
N ASP A 236 -9.83 9.61 14.47
CA ASP A 236 -9.36 8.75 15.55
C ASP A 236 -10.41 8.49 16.64
N ASN A 237 -11.67 8.89 16.50
CA ASN A 237 -12.63 8.87 17.62
C ASN A 237 -12.78 7.48 18.27
N ARG A 238 -12.76 6.40 17.50
CA ARG A 238 -12.79 5.04 18.06
C ARG A 238 -11.48 4.65 18.75
N ILE A 239 -10.35 5.04 18.16
CA ILE A 239 -9.00 4.74 18.65
C ILE A 239 -8.71 5.55 19.93
N LYS A 240 -9.05 6.83 19.94
CA LYS A 240 -9.07 7.72 21.11
C LYS A 240 -10.03 7.21 22.19
N GLY A 241 -11.21 6.73 21.80
CA GLY A 241 -12.17 6.10 22.72
C GLY A 241 -11.64 4.82 23.40
N ARG A 242 -10.55 4.25 22.87
CA ARG A 242 -9.81 3.12 23.46
C ARG A 242 -8.56 3.54 24.22
N GLY A 243 -8.31 4.84 24.38
CA GLY A 243 -7.14 5.39 25.06
C GLY A 243 -5.83 5.33 24.25
N ILE A 244 -5.92 5.24 22.92
CA ILE A 244 -4.79 5.18 21.99
C ILE A 244 -4.79 6.44 21.12
N SER A 245 -3.60 6.93 20.76
CA SER A 245 -3.39 7.99 19.76
C SER A 245 -2.47 7.50 18.66
N ILE A 246 -2.76 7.86 17.41
CA ILE A 246 -1.84 7.64 16.27
C ILE A 246 -0.97 8.88 16.13
N GLU A 247 0.35 8.72 16.27
CA GLU A 247 1.31 9.84 16.22
C GLU A 247 1.89 10.04 14.82
N GLY A 248 2.05 8.93 14.10
CA GLY A 248 2.67 8.89 12.78
C GLY A 248 1.95 7.91 11.87
N PHE A 249 1.74 8.34 10.63
CA PHE A 249 1.20 7.51 9.57
C PHE A 249 1.97 7.75 8.28
N ASN A 250 2.43 6.68 7.66
CA ASN A 250 3.32 6.77 6.51
C ASN A 250 2.92 5.74 5.44
N ILE A 251 2.65 6.24 4.24
CA ILE A 251 2.40 5.42 3.06
C ILE A 251 3.74 5.11 2.42
N GLU A 252 4.15 3.84 2.41
CA GLU A 252 5.41 3.40 1.80
C GLU A 252 5.27 3.17 0.31
N SER A 253 4.15 2.57 -0.12
CA SER A 253 3.90 2.30 -1.54
C SER A 253 2.42 2.42 -1.88
N VAL A 254 2.17 2.82 -3.12
CA VAL A 254 0.85 2.86 -3.73
C VAL A 254 0.94 2.16 -5.07
N THR A 255 0.05 1.21 -5.29
CA THR A 255 -0.03 0.40 -6.52
C THR A 255 -1.42 0.50 -7.09
N LEU A 256 -1.52 0.56 -8.42
CA LEU A 256 -2.80 0.58 -9.13
C LEU A 256 -3.22 -0.87 -9.43
N ASP A 257 -4.52 -1.13 -9.49
CA ASP A 257 -5.00 -2.38 -10.09
C ASP A 257 -4.82 -2.35 -11.63
N ASP A 258 -4.79 -3.54 -12.24
CA ASP A 258 -4.53 -3.68 -13.68
C ASP A 258 -5.52 -2.87 -14.53
N ALA A 259 -6.79 -2.86 -14.12
CA ALA A 259 -7.85 -2.10 -14.78
C ALA A 259 -7.60 -0.59 -14.74
N SER A 260 -7.14 -0.04 -13.60
CA SER A 260 -6.84 1.40 -13.52
C SER A 260 -5.53 1.75 -14.20
N GLN A 261 -4.55 0.85 -14.21
CA GLN A 261 -3.34 1.02 -14.98
C GLN A 261 -3.65 1.09 -16.48
N GLU A 262 -4.55 0.23 -16.98
CA GLU A 262 -5.02 0.28 -18.36
C GLU A 262 -5.78 1.59 -18.66
N LYS A 263 -6.64 2.06 -17.75
CA LYS A 263 -7.30 3.37 -17.89
C LYS A 263 -6.30 4.51 -18.03
N ILE A 264 -5.28 4.56 -17.17
CA ILE A 264 -4.23 5.59 -17.25
C ILE A 264 -3.45 5.46 -18.56
N ASN A 265 -3.03 4.26 -18.94
CA ASN A 265 -2.30 4.04 -20.19
C ASN A 265 -3.12 4.50 -21.41
N ASN A 266 -4.41 4.16 -21.47
CA ASN A 266 -5.32 4.60 -22.53
C ASN A 266 -5.52 6.12 -22.54
N TYR A 267 -5.59 6.75 -21.37
CA TYR A 267 -5.63 8.20 -21.25
C TYR A 267 -4.34 8.84 -21.79
N GLU A 268 -3.17 8.37 -21.36
CA GLU A 268 -1.86 8.86 -21.83
C GLU A 268 -1.69 8.68 -23.35
N LEU A 269 -2.14 7.53 -23.90
CA LEU A 269 -2.18 7.27 -25.34
C LEU A 269 -3.11 8.22 -26.11
N SER A 270 -4.29 8.52 -25.55
CA SER A 270 -5.29 9.37 -26.19
C SER A 270 -4.96 10.87 -26.13
N SER A 271 -4.30 11.31 -25.08
CA SER A 271 -3.93 12.72 -24.85
C SER A 271 -2.74 13.17 -25.68
N ASN A 272 -1.90 12.24 -26.14
CA ASN A 272 -0.76 12.53 -26.99
C ASN A 272 -1.07 12.21 -28.45
N ALA A 273 -1.31 13.24 -29.27
CA ALA A 273 -1.66 13.11 -30.68
C ALA A 273 -0.67 12.23 -31.50
N TYR A 274 0.62 12.24 -31.13
CA TYR A 274 1.64 11.42 -31.78
C TYR A 274 1.50 9.93 -31.40
N MET A 275 1.20 9.64 -30.13
CA MET A 275 0.93 8.26 -29.68
C MET A 275 -0.43 7.74 -30.15
N GLN A 276 -1.43 8.61 -30.26
CA GLN A 276 -2.73 8.28 -30.82
C GLN A 276 -2.60 7.84 -32.29
N GLN A 277 -1.76 8.54 -33.06
CA GLN A 277 -1.43 8.15 -34.43
C GLN A 277 -0.73 6.78 -34.49
N GLY A 278 0.26 6.54 -33.62
CA GLY A 278 0.94 5.25 -33.54
C GLY A 278 0.02 4.10 -33.15
N THR A 279 -0.88 4.31 -32.19
CA THR A 279 -1.84 3.30 -31.70
C THR A 279 -2.91 3.01 -32.73
N MET A 280 -3.44 4.03 -33.41
CA MET A 280 -4.39 3.87 -34.50
C MET A 280 -3.77 3.12 -35.68
N VAL A 281 -2.52 3.44 -36.05
CA VAL A 281 -1.78 2.70 -37.08
C VAL A 281 -1.51 1.26 -36.64
N GLY A 282 -1.17 1.04 -35.37
CA GLY A 282 -0.96 -0.30 -34.80
C GLY A 282 -2.24 -1.15 -34.76
N ALA A 283 -3.35 -0.59 -34.31
CA ALA A 283 -4.68 -1.23 -34.29
C ALA A 283 -5.21 -1.48 -35.71
N TYR A 284 -4.97 -0.55 -36.65
CA TYR A 284 -5.24 -0.74 -38.06
C TYR A 284 -4.38 -1.86 -38.65
N ALA A 285 -3.08 -1.90 -38.34
CA ALA A 285 -2.19 -2.96 -38.81
C ALA A 285 -2.56 -4.33 -38.21
N GLN A 286 -2.99 -4.36 -36.94
CA GLN A 286 -3.43 -5.58 -36.27
C GLN A 286 -4.78 -6.07 -36.83
N SER A 287 -5.76 -5.18 -37.02
CA SER A 287 -7.02 -5.53 -37.67
C SER A 287 -6.83 -5.96 -39.14
N MET A 288 -5.88 -5.37 -39.87
CA MET A 288 -5.51 -5.85 -41.20
C MET A 288 -4.84 -7.23 -41.16
N LYS A 289 -3.96 -7.50 -40.19
CA LYS A 289 -3.38 -8.84 -39.99
C LYS A 289 -4.45 -9.88 -39.63
N ASP A 290 -5.36 -9.55 -38.73
CA ASP A 290 -6.43 -10.45 -38.29
C ASP A 290 -7.46 -10.69 -39.41
N ALA A 291 -7.78 -9.68 -40.22
CA ALA A 291 -8.59 -9.81 -41.42
C ALA A 291 -7.89 -10.61 -42.54
N ALA A 292 -6.57 -10.47 -42.67
CA ALA A 292 -5.76 -11.25 -43.61
C ALA A 292 -5.59 -12.72 -43.19
N ASN A 293 -5.57 -12.99 -41.88
CA ASN A 293 -5.50 -14.34 -41.32
C ASN A 293 -6.86 -15.06 -41.30
N ASN A 294 -7.97 -14.34 -41.50
CA ASN A 294 -9.31 -14.91 -41.63
C ASN A 294 -9.69 -15.06 -43.11
N ALA A 295 -9.71 -16.31 -43.61
CA ALA A 295 -9.94 -16.64 -45.02
C ALA A 295 -11.29 -16.11 -45.61
N ASN A 296 -12.28 -15.81 -44.77
CA ASN A 296 -13.58 -15.24 -45.16
C ASN A 296 -13.77 -13.75 -44.77
N GLY A 297 -12.78 -13.11 -44.12
CA GLY A 297 -12.90 -11.76 -43.56
C GLY A 297 -12.24 -10.65 -44.38
N ALA A 298 -11.28 -10.99 -45.24
CA ALA A 298 -10.50 -10.01 -46.00
C ALA A 298 -11.35 -9.15 -46.94
N THR A 299 -12.36 -9.73 -47.59
CA THR A 299 -13.25 -9.01 -48.52
C THR A 299 -14.21 -8.07 -47.79
N THR A 300 -14.71 -8.49 -46.62
CA THR A 300 -15.64 -7.71 -45.79
C THR A 300 -14.93 -6.57 -45.04
N GLY A 301 -13.70 -6.80 -44.57
CA GLY A 301 -12.88 -5.78 -43.91
C GLY A 301 -12.46 -4.65 -44.86
N PHE A 302 -12.04 -4.98 -46.08
CA PHE A 302 -11.70 -3.97 -47.10
C PHE A 302 -12.91 -3.21 -47.62
N MET A 303 -14.06 -3.88 -47.78
CA MET A 303 -15.31 -3.23 -48.20
C MET A 303 -15.89 -2.33 -47.10
N GLY A 304 -15.78 -2.73 -45.83
CA GLY A 304 -16.24 -1.94 -44.69
C GLY A 304 -15.47 -0.62 -44.51
N ILE A 305 -14.17 -0.61 -44.78
CA ILE A 305 -13.34 0.61 -44.76
C ILE A 305 -13.69 1.53 -45.94
N GLY A 306 -13.88 0.97 -47.13
CA GLY A 306 -14.31 1.75 -48.31
C GLY A 306 -15.70 2.35 -48.15
N MET A 307 -16.62 1.62 -47.50
CA MET A 307 -18.00 2.05 -47.31
C MET A 307 -18.14 3.03 -46.13
N ALA A 308 -17.34 2.89 -45.08
CA ALA A 308 -17.28 3.86 -43.97
C ALA A 308 -16.74 5.23 -44.44
N ASN A 309 -15.73 5.24 -45.33
CA ASN A 309 -15.19 6.46 -45.93
C ASN A 309 -16.21 7.16 -46.86
N MET A 310 -17.06 6.38 -47.53
CA MET A 310 -18.12 6.90 -48.39
C MET A 310 -19.35 7.39 -47.61
N ALA A 311 -19.69 6.73 -46.50
CA ALA A 311 -20.84 7.08 -45.66
C ALA A 311 -20.57 8.26 -44.71
N SER A 312 -19.32 8.50 -44.31
CA SER A 312 -18.96 9.60 -43.39
C SER A 312 -18.60 10.91 -44.11
N GLY A 313 -18.92 11.06 -45.40
CA GLY A 313 -18.68 12.29 -46.16
C GLY A 313 -17.21 12.75 -46.20
N GLY A 314 -16.25 11.82 -46.19
CA GLY A 314 -14.82 12.14 -46.26
C GLY A 314 -14.19 12.70 -44.97
N VAL A 315 -14.93 12.78 -43.86
CA VAL A 315 -14.40 13.29 -42.57
C VAL A 315 -13.34 12.36 -41.96
N MET A 316 -13.38 11.06 -42.27
CA MET A 316 -12.35 10.08 -41.87
C MET A 316 -11.08 10.14 -42.75
N GLY A 317 -11.02 11.05 -43.74
CA GLY A 317 -9.88 11.24 -44.62
C GLY A 317 -8.68 11.94 -43.96
N GLY A 318 -8.88 12.72 -42.89
CA GLY A 318 -7.78 13.50 -42.29
C GLY A 318 -6.67 12.64 -41.64
N ALA A 319 -7.03 11.48 -41.09
CA ALA A 319 -6.11 10.66 -40.30
C ALA A 319 -5.64 9.37 -40.99
N THR A 320 -6.29 8.98 -42.10
CA THR A 320 -5.97 7.77 -42.86
C THR A 320 -5.34 8.05 -44.24
N THR A 321 -5.38 9.30 -44.72
CA THR A 321 -4.84 9.67 -46.06
C THR A 321 -3.37 10.11 -46.01
N ALA A 322 -2.81 10.39 -44.82
CA ALA A 322 -1.44 10.87 -44.69
C ALA A 322 -0.36 9.87 -45.19
N PRO A 323 -0.52 8.52 -45.12
CA PRO A 323 0.41 7.60 -45.75
C PRO A 323 0.15 7.39 -47.26
N TRP A 324 -1.01 7.83 -47.79
CA TRP A 324 -1.44 7.51 -49.16
C TRP A 324 -1.20 8.63 -50.17
N GLN A 325 -0.93 9.87 -49.73
CA GLN A 325 -0.87 11.02 -50.63
C GLN A 325 0.52 11.29 -51.25
N ASN A 326 1.54 10.51 -50.90
CA ASN A 326 2.90 10.71 -51.43
C ASN A 326 3.28 9.80 -52.61
N THR A 327 2.30 9.27 -53.36
CA THR A 327 2.56 8.45 -54.56
C THR A 327 1.93 9.01 -55.84
N SER A 328 1.46 10.26 -55.83
CA SER A 328 0.79 10.88 -56.98
C SER A 328 1.50 12.15 -57.46
N ASN A 329 2.79 12.06 -57.81
CA ASN A 329 3.36 12.81 -58.95
C ASN A 329 4.80 12.37 -59.27
N SER A 330 4.96 11.47 -60.23
CA SER A 330 6.15 11.35 -61.07
C SER A 330 5.78 10.50 -62.29
N SER A 331 5.37 11.17 -63.36
CA SER A 331 5.09 10.58 -64.66
C SER A 331 6.38 10.40 -65.46
N VAL A 332 6.88 9.17 -65.57
CA VAL A 332 7.79 8.77 -66.67
C VAL A 332 7.54 7.31 -67.08
N ASN A 333 6.99 7.18 -68.29
CA ASN A 333 7.22 6.14 -69.29
C ASN A 333 6.78 4.68 -69.03
N ASN A 334 5.54 4.41 -69.47
CA ASN A 334 5.07 3.23 -70.21
C ASN A 334 6.09 2.10 -70.50
N ASN A 335 6.15 1.04 -69.68
CA ASN A 335 6.11 -0.37 -70.13
C ASN A 335 6.11 -1.37 -68.95
N SER A 336 5.33 -2.45 -69.11
CA SER A 336 5.45 -3.77 -68.46
C SER A 336 5.17 -3.95 -66.95
N SER A 337 3.98 -4.46 -66.70
CA SER A 337 3.68 -5.46 -65.66
C SER A 337 4.75 -6.55 -65.63
N THR A 338 5.53 -6.64 -64.54
CA THR A 338 6.42 -7.77 -64.28
C THR A 338 5.89 -8.57 -63.11
N SER A 339 4.98 -9.50 -63.46
CA SER A 339 4.76 -10.70 -62.67
C SER A 339 6.10 -11.39 -62.41
N ASP A 340 6.35 -11.78 -61.16
CA ASP A 340 7.50 -12.56 -60.67
C ASP A 340 7.65 -13.92 -61.38
N MET A 341 8.01 -13.88 -62.67
CA MET A 341 8.29 -15.04 -63.52
C MET A 341 9.79 -15.30 -63.49
N TRP A 342 10.19 -16.53 -63.21
CA TRP A 342 11.57 -16.98 -63.26
C TRP A 342 11.70 -18.10 -64.28
N GLU A 343 12.83 -18.19 -64.95
CA GLU A 343 13.11 -19.28 -65.89
C GLU A 343 13.63 -20.49 -65.13
N CYS A 344 12.96 -21.63 -65.28
CA CYS A 344 13.42 -22.85 -64.65
C CYS A 344 14.76 -23.29 -65.28
N PRO A 345 15.86 -23.44 -64.51
CA PRO A 345 17.16 -23.79 -65.06
C PRO A 345 17.21 -25.19 -65.65
N ASN A 346 16.24 -26.05 -65.32
CA ASN A 346 16.18 -27.42 -65.82
C ASN A 346 15.38 -27.52 -67.14
N CYS A 347 14.17 -26.94 -67.19
CA CYS A 347 13.29 -27.07 -68.36
C CYS A 347 13.15 -25.79 -69.20
N LYS A 348 13.86 -24.70 -68.85
CA LYS A 348 13.91 -23.40 -69.53
C LYS A 348 12.57 -22.71 -69.78
N LYS A 349 11.52 -23.12 -69.08
CA LYS A 349 10.19 -22.50 -69.14
C LYS A 349 10.09 -21.37 -68.11
N GLN A 350 9.43 -20.28 -68.49
CA GLN A 350 9.07 -19.21 -67.54
C GLN A 350 7.94 -19.67 -66.64
N VAL A 351 8.17 -19.63 -65.34
CA VAL A 351 7.26 -20.14 -64.32
C VAL A 351 7.04 -19.12 -63.21
N LYS A 352 5.87 -19.17 -62.57
CA LYS A 352 5.46 -18.29 -61.47
C LYS A 352 5.21 -19.14 -60.22
N GLY A 353 5.79 -18.77 -59.08
CA GLY A 353 5.71 -19.53 -57.81
C GLY A 353 7.06 -20.06 -57.31
N ASN A 354 7.08 -20.77 -56.18
CA ASN A 354 8.32 -21.24 -55.53
C ASN A 354 8.90 -22.54 -56.13
N PHE A 355 8.13 -23.26 -56.96
CA PHE A 355 8.54 -24.48 -57.65
C PHE A 355 8.06 -24.44 -59.10
N CYS A 356 8.80 -25.07 -60.00
CA CYS A 356 8.41 -25.22 -61.40
C CYS A 356 7.26 -26.25 -61.52
N PRO A 357 6.08 -25.88 -62.05
CA PRO A 357 4.96 -26.80 -62.19
C PRO A 357 5.20 -27.94 -63.20
N ASP A 358 6.13 -27.78 -64.15
CA ASP A 358 6.43 -28.82 -65.15
C ASP A 358 7.44 -29.87 -64.68
N CYS A 359 8.42 -29.49 -63.85
CA CYS A 359 9.52 -30.40 -63.47
C CYS A 359 9.80 -30.47 -61.97
N GLY A 360 9.06 -29.74 -61.14
CA GLY A 360 9.19 -29.76 -59.68
C GLY A 360 10.41 -29.01 -59.12
N GLN A 361 11.27 -28.44 -59.97
CA GLN A 361 12.48 -27.76 -59.52
C GLN A 361 12.16 -26.53 -58.65
N LYS A 362 12.81 -26.40 -57.49
CA LYS A 362 12.66 -25.25 -56.60
C LYS A 362 13.29 -24.00 -57.21
N LYS A 363 12.64 -22.85 -57.01
CA LYS A 363 13.14 -21.52 -57.40
C LYS A 363 14.52 -21.29 -56.75
N PRO A 364 15.55 -20.86 -57.51
CA PRO A 364 16.85 -20.55 -56.92
C PRO A 364 16.71 -19.47 -55.84
N GLU A 365 17.08 -19.82 -54.61
CA GLU A 365 17.07 -18.88 -53.49
C GLU A 365 18.18 -17.85 -53.66
N LYS A 366 17.81 -16.56 -53.54
CA LYS A 366 18.78 -15.47 -53.54
C LYS A 366 19.34 -15.37 -52.12
N VAL A 367 20.62 -15.73 -51.94
CA VAL A 367 21.31 -15.62 -50.66
C VAL A 367 21.81 -14.19 -50.51
N PHE A 368 21.68 -13.60 -49.32
CA PHE A 368 22.20 -12.26 -49.03
C PHE A 368 23.32 -12.38 -48.00
N CYS A 369 24.40 -11.59 -48.19
CA CYS A 369 25.49 -11.55 -47.23
C CYS A 369 25.00 -10.95 -45.91
N SER A 370 25.15 -11.68 -44.81
CA SER A 370 24.74 -11.26 -43.47
C SER A 370 25.50 -10.04 -42.94
N ASN A 371 26.64 -9.68 -43.54
CA ASN A 371 27.44 -8.54 -43.11
C ASN A 371 27.18 -7.28 -43.97
N CYS A 372 27.16 -7.39 -45.30
CA CYS A 372 27.02 -6.22 -46.18
C CYS A 372 25.66 -6.11 -46.89
N GLY A 373 24.74 -7.06 -46.69
CA GLY A 373 23.39 -7.05 -47.24
C GLY A 373 23.30 -7.22 -48.76
N LYS A 374 24.43 -7.35 -49.48
CA LYS A 374 24.43 -7.55 -50.94
C LYS A 374 24.07 -8.99 -51.30
N LYS A 375 23.40 -9.15 -52.46
CA LYS A 375 23.06 -10.45 -53.05
C LYS A 375 24.33 -11.23 -53.36
N VAL A 376 24.34 -12.50 -52.99
CA VAL A 376 25.41 -13.45 -53.26
C VAL A 376 24.81 -14.68 -53.93
N GLU A 377 25.57 -15.27 -54.86
CA GLU A 377 25.17 -16.50 -55.52
C GLU A 377 25.12 -17.66 -54.52
N ASN A 378 24.16 -18.56 -54.72
CA ASN A 378 23.93 -19.70 -53.85
C ASN A 378 25.15 -20.66 -53.92
N GLY A 379 25.81 -20.92 -52.79
CA GLY A 379 27.01 -21.77 -52.69
C GLY A 379 28.37 -21.05 -52.61
N ALA A 380 28.40 -19.70 -52.61
CA ALA A 380 29.65 -18.96 -52.44
C ALA A 380 30.18 -19.04 -51.00
N LYS A 381 31.40 -19.56 -50.81
CA LYS A 381 32.06 -19.67 -49.48
C LYS A 381 32.47 -18.31 -48.89
N PHE A 382 32.67 -17.31 -49.75
CA PHE A 382 33.06 -15.95 -49.36
C PHE A 382 32.25 -14.94 -50.16
N CYS A 383 31.88 -13.82 -49.53
CA CYS A 383 31.20 -12.73 -50.18
C CYS A 383 32.15 -12.00 -51.13
N PRO A 384 31.87 -11.92 -52.44
CA PRO A 384 32.75 -11.27 -53.41
C PRO A 384 32.84 -9.75 -53.25
N ASN A 385 31.95 -9.15 -52.45
CA ASN A 385 31.96 -7.70 -52.20
C ASN A 385 32.69 -7.28 -50.92
N CYS A 386 32.68 -8.10 -49.87
CA CYS A 386 33.29 -7.72 -48.58
C CYS A 386 34.25 -8.77 -48.02
N GLY A 387 34.49 -9.88 -48.73
CA GLY A 387 35.41 -10.94 -48.32
C GLY A 387 34.92 -11.80 -47.15
N ASN A 388 33.75 -11.50 -46.57
CA ASN A 388 33.27 -12.22 -45.39
C ASN A 388 32.93 -13.67 -45.73
N LYS A 389 33.29 -14.61 -44.85
CA LYS A 389 32.95 -16.02 -45.02
C LYS A 389 31.44 -16.20 -44.82
N LEU A 390 30.78 -16.81 -45.80
CA LEU A 390 29.37 -17.16 -45.73
C LEU A 390 29.31 -18.63 -45.30
N ASN A 391 28.56 -18.91 -44.24
CA ASN A 391 28.35 -20.27 -43.74
C ASN A 391 27.29 -21.00 -44.55
#